data_AF-A0A0Q8UBS8-F1
#
_entry.id   AF-A0A0Q8UBS8-F1
#
_cell.length_a   1.000
_cell.length_b   1.000
_cell.length_c   1.000
_cell.angle_alpha   90.00
_cell.angle_beta   90.00
_cell.angle_gamma   90.00
#
_symmetry.space_group_name_H-M   'P 1'
#
loop_
_entity.id
_entity.type
_entity.pdbx_description
1 polymer ?
#
loop_
_entity_poly.entity_id
_entity_poly.type
_entity_poly.pdbx_seq_one_letter_code
_entity_poly.pdbx_strand_id
1 'polypeptide(L)'
;MRIAVSLALVAVLAAACSKKEETAKIEPAKPEAAAPAATGPVVSPADLDGPKPGKWRLTTVLSAAPKPVVVESCVAQTSFKDMEAAKQQAGVTCAEQTYRRDGADIVGHTVCTIQGGMKITTDSRISGDFNNRYTVDATTVMDPAPTPTMKQTTMKMTAERLGDC
;
A
#
# COMPACT_ATOMS: atom_id res chain seq x y z
N MET A 1 -49.50 47.03 -43.48
CA MET A 1 -49.43 46.33 -44.78
C MET A 1 -48.46 45.15 -44.63
N ARG A 2 -48.96 43.91 -44.79
CA ARG A 2 -48.27 42.64 -45.18
C ARG A 2 -47.18 42.08 -44.23
N ILE A 3 -47.42 40.92 -43.57
CA ILE A 3 -47.00 39.51 -43.93
C ILE A 3 -45.47 39.33 -43.79
N ALA A 4 -44.83 38.35 -43.13
CA ALA A 4 -45.09 36.94 -42.75
C ALA A 4 -44.30 36.62 -41.45
N VAL A 5 -44.75 35.79 -40.50
CA VAL A 5 -44.73 34.31 -40.43
C VAL A 5 -43.37 33.66 -40.81
N SER A 6 -42.71 33.07 -39.81
CA SER A 6 -42.00 31.77 -39.79
C SER A 6 -41.24 31.66 -38.46
N LEU A 7 -41.86 31.16 -37.39
CA LEU A 7 -41.76 29.76 -36.92
C LEU A 7 -40.40 29.08 -37.18
N ALA A 8 -39.56 29.05 -36.14
CA ALA A 8 -38.94 27.81 -35.69
C ALA A 8 -38.75 27.90 -34.16
N LEU A 9 -39.66 27.23 -33.43
CA LEU A 9 -39.45 26.85 -32.04
C LEU A 9 -38.32 25.82 -31.99
N VAL A 10 -37.34 26.05 -31.11
CA VAL A 10 -36.93 24.99 -30.18
C VAL A 10 -37.06 25.58 -28.78
N ALA A 11 -38.06 25.03 -28.09
CA ALA A 11 -38.42 25.20 -26.69
C ALA A 11 -37.18 25.02 -25.77
N VAL A 12 -36.86 25.93 -24.83
CA VAL A 12 -37.58 26.23 -23.55
C VAL A 12 -37.28 25.07 -22.58
N LEU A 13 -36.59 25.19 -21.43
CA LEU A 13 -36.56 26.18 -20.33
C LEU A 13 -35.20 26.11 -19.60
N ALA A 14 -34.57 27.19 -19.09
CA ALA A 14 -34.99 28.14 -18.03
C ALA A 14 -35.28 27.40 -16.68
N ALA A 15 -34.92 27.87 -15.49
CA ALA A 15 -34.51 29.16 -14.96
C ALA A 15 -33.78 28.88 -13.61
N ALA A 16 -32.65 29.54 -13.33
CA ALA A 16 -32.54 30.72 -12.45
C ALA A 16 -32.56 30.41 -10.93
N CYS A 17 -31.46 30.74 -10.25
CA CYS A 17 -31.37 31.71 -9.15
C CYS A 17 -30.14 31.48 -8.23
N SER A 18 -29.14 32.35 -8.43
CA SER A 18 -28.39 33.13 -7.43
C SER A 18 -28.10 32.55 -6.04
N LYS A 19 -26.81 32.34 -5.72
CA LYS A 19 -26.11 33.11 -4.67
C LYS A 19 -24.58 33.06 -4.84
N LYS A 20 -23.98 34.24 -4.82
CA LYS A 20 -22.54 34.54 -4.77
C LYS A 20 -22.10 34.47 -3.31
N GLU A 21 -20.96 33.82 -3.04
CA GLU A 21 -20.00 34.03 -1.91
C GLU A 21 -18.98 32.87 -1.97
N GLU A 22 -17.85 33.07 -2.64
CA GLU A 22 -16.53 33.34 -2.03
C GLU A 22 -16.11 32.24 -1.04
N THR A 23 -15.15 31.38 -1.42
CA THR A 23 -14.06 30.90 -0.55
C THR A 23 -13.11 29.98 -1.34
N ALA A 24 -11.82 30.27 -1.18
CA ALA A 24 -10.66 29.43 -1.43
C ALA A 24 -10.43 28.90 -2.86
N LYS A 25 -9.49 29.56 -3.52
CA LYS A 25 -8.60 28.94 -4.51
C LYS A 25 -7.98 27.68 -3.89
N ILE A 26 -8.59 26.52 -4.12
CA ILE A 26 -7.91 25.24 -3.95
C ILE A 26 -6.97 25.13 -5.14
N GLU A 27 -5.70 25.42 -4.90
CA GLU A 27 -4.61 24.98 -5.76
C GLU A 27 -4.79 23.47 -5.97
N PRO A 28 -4.80 22.97 -7.22
CA PRO A 28 -4.96 21.56 -7.46
C PRO A 28 -3.80 20.85 -6.77
N ALA A 29 -4.14 20.01 -5.79
CA ALA A 29 -3.21 19.04 -5.27
C ALA A 29 -2.60 18.31 -6.48
N LYS A 30 -1.29 18.49 -6.64
CA LYS A 30 -0.45 17.70 -7.54
C LYS A 30 -0.95 16.25 -7.45
N PRO A 31 -1.26 15.58 -8.57
CA PRO A 31 -1.64 14.18 -8.52
C PRO A 31 -0.49 13.44 -7.85
N GLU A 32 -0.73 13.00 -6.62
CA GLU A 32 0.06 11.94 -6.02
C GLU A 32 0.01 10.82 -7.04
N ALA A 33 1.16 10.48 -7.60
CA ALA A 33 1.26 9.46 -8.63
C ALA A 33 0.71 8.17 -8.01
N ALA A 34 -0.55 7.87 -8.30
CA ALA A 34 -1.15 6.60 -7.99
C ALA A 34 -0.22 5.57 -8.61
N ALA A 35 0.44 4.77 -7.77
CA ALA A 35 1.23 3.65 -8.24
C ALA A 35 0.32 2.85 -9.20
N PRO A 36 0.82 2.45 -10.39
CA PRO A 36 0.00 1.73 -11.35
C PRO A 36 -0.65 0.54 -10.64
N ALA A 37 -1.98 0.44 -10.75
CA ALA A 37 -2.73 -0.65 -10.16
C ALA A 37 -2.20 -1.96 -10.74
N ALA A 38 -1.69 -2.86 -9.89
CA ALA A 38 -1.23 -4.17 -10.36
C ALA A 38 -2.42 -4.96 -10.91
N THR A 39 -2.30 -5.43 -12.15
CA THR A 39 -3.38 -6.11 -12.90
C THR A 39 -3.27 -7.63 -12.86
N GLY A 40 -2.27 -8.19 -12.18
CA GLY A 40 -2.07 -9.64 -12.12
C GLY A 40 -3.01 -10.36 -11.15
N PRO A 41 -2.99 -11.70 -11.16
CA PRO A 41 -3.88 -12.51 -10.35
C PRO A 41 -3.66 -12.26 -8.85
N VAL A 42 -4.76 -12.30 -8.09
CA VAL A 42 -4.72 -12.34 -6.63
C VAL A 42 -4.08 -13.67 -6.22
N VAL A 43 -3.16 -13.61 -5.27
CA VAL A 43 -2.54 -14.77 -4.64
C VAL A 43 -2.89 -14.79 -3.16
N SER A 44 -3.28 -15.95 -2.65
CA SER A 44 -3.51 -16.09 -1.22
C SER A 44 -2.17 -16.15 -0.50
N PRO A 45 -2.03 -15.57 0.70
CA PRO A 45 -0.83 -15.76 1.53
C PRO A 45 -0.52 -17.24 1.80
N ALA A 46 -1.54 -18.09 1.87
CA ALA A 46 -1.36 -19.53 2.06
C ALA A 46 -0.71 -20.23 0.86
N ASP A 47 -0.77 -19.63 -0.32
CA ASP A 47 -0.25 -20.21 -1.57
C ASP A 47 1.18 -19.70 -1.87
N LEU A 48 1.74 -18.84 -1.01
CA LEU A 48 3.09 -18.32 -1.13
C LEU A 48 4.01 -19.08 -0.18
N ASP A 49 4.94 -19.83 -0.76
CA ASP A 49 6.05 -20.41 0.00
C ASP A 49 6.95 -19.29 0.53
N GLY A 50 7.33 -19.40 1.81
CA GLY A 50 8.28 -18.50 2.44
C GLY A 50 9.72 -18.71 1.96
N PRO A 51 10.68 -17.93 2.48
CA PRO A 51 12.09 -18.09 2.19
C PRO A 51 12.59 -19.51 2.52
N LYS A 52 13.51 -20.00 1.68
CA LYS A 52 14.19 -21.29 1.87
C LYS A 52 14.77 -21.36 3.29
N PRO A 53 14.60 -22.48 4.00
CA PRO A 53 15.15 -22.64 5.34
C PRO A 53 16.66 -22.36 5.40
N GLY A 54 17.10 -21.77 6.51
CA GLY A 54 18.52 -21.48 6.75
C GLY A 54 18.74 -20.17 7.50
N LYS A 55 20.00 -19.77 7.59
CA LYS A 55 20.40 -18.51 8.21
C LYS A 55 20.21 -17.37 7.22
N TRP A 56 19.46 -16.34 7.59
CA TRP A 56 19.20 -15.16 6.77
C TRP A 56 19.68 -13.90 7.47
N ARG A 57 20.22 -12.96 6.68
CA ARG A 57 20.48 -11.58 7.07
C ARG A 57 19.41 -10.68 6.49
N LEU A 58 18.73 -9.94 7.35
CA LEU A 58 17.77 -8.92 6.99
C LEU A 58 18.39 -7.55 7.26
N THR A 59 18.50 -6.72 6.23
CA THR A 59 18.95 -5.33 6.32
C THR A 59 17.77 -4.43 6.01
N THR A 60 17.30 -3.69 7.01
CA THR A 60 16.12 -2.83 6.92
C THR A 60 16.51 -1.37 7.04
N VAL A 61 16.10 -0.56 6.06
CA VAL A 61 16.23 0.90 6.06
C VAL A 61 14.84 1.48 6.22
N LEU A 62 14.64 2.31 7.24
CA LEU A 62 13.39 3.02 7.52
C LEU A 62 13.62 4.51 7.30
N SER A 63 12.69 5.21 6.63
CA SER A 63 12.82 6.66 6.43
C SER A 63 12.88 7.45 7.73
N ALA A 64 12.27 6.92 8.79
CA ALA A 64 12.25 7.54 10.12
C ALA A 64 13.48 7.21 10.98
N ALA A 65 14.39 6.33 10.53
CA ALA A 65 15.54 5.89 11.31
C ALA A 65 16.87 6.28 10.64
N PRO A 66 17.87 6.78 11.40
CA PRO A 66 19.12 7.29 10.83
C PRO A 66 20.10 6.19 10.39
N LYS A 67 19.91 4.94 10.82
CA LYS A 67 20.80 3.82 10.51
C LYS A 67 20.00 2.59 10.07
N PRO A 68 20.51 1.80 9.10
CA PRO A 68 19.94 0.51 8.79
C PRO A 68 19.98 -0.42 10.02
N VAL A 69 18.91 -1.18 10.20
CA VAL A 69 18.83 -2.25 11.20
C VAL A 69 19.21 -3.55 10.50
N VAL A 70 20.22 -4.23 11.00
CA VAL A 70 20.67 -5.54 10.49
C VAL A 70 20.36 -6.61 11.52
N VAL A 71 19.63 -7.64 11.12
CA VAL A 71 19.28 -8.79 11.95
C VAL A 71 19.68 -10.06 11.20
N GLU A 72 20.37 -10.97 11.88
CA GLU A 72 20.59 -12.31 11.38
C GLU A 72 19.76 -13.29 12.21
N SER A 73 19.00 -14.15 11.55
CA SER A 73 18.19 -15.15 12.23
C SER A 73 18.07 -16.44 11.42
N CYS A 74 17.83 -17.53 12.13
CA CYS A 74 17.49 -18.81 11.55
C CYS A 74 16.01 -18.85 11.20
N VAL A 75 15.73 -19.13 9.93
CA VAL A 75 14.37 -19.23 9.40
C VAL A 75 14.11 -20.71 9.11
N ALA A 76 13.13 -21.28 9.80
CA ALA A 76 12.62 -22.61 9.49
C ALA A 76 11.72 -22.55 8.24
N GLN A 77 11.37 -23.71 7.68
CA GLN A 77 10.33 -23.78 6.64
C GLN A 77 9.05 -23.18 7.23
N THR A 78 8.58 -22.08 6.63
CA THR A 78 7.39 -21.37 7.09
C THR A 78 6.61 -20.90 5.88
N SER A 79 5.29 -21.05 5.92
CA SER A 79 4.43 -20.45 4.90
C SER A 79 4.20 -18.98 5.23
N PHE A 80 3.84 -18.17 4.24
CA PHE A 80 3.37 -16.81 4.52
C PHE A 80 2.16 -16.81 5.48
N LYS A 81 1.32 -17.85 5.45
CA LYS A 81 0.23 -18.04 6.42
C LYS A 81 0.72 -18.15 7.87
N ASP A 82 1.80 -18.88 8.12
CA ASP A 82 2.37 -19.02 9.46
C ASP A 82 2.96 -17.69 9.95
N MET A 83 3.57 -16.92 9.04
CA MET A 83 4.03 -15.56 9.34
C MET A 83 2.87 -14.64 9.68
N GLU A 84 1.74 -14.71 8.96
CA GLU A 84 0.53 -13.96 9.29
C GLU A 84 -0.06 -14.38 10.63
N ALA A 85 -0.09 -15.68 10.95
CA ALA A 85 -0.52 -16.16 12.25
C ALA A 85 0.38 -15.62 13.38
N ALA A 86 1.69 -15.54 13.17
CA ALA A 86 2.62 -14.95 14.13
C ALA A 86 2.34 -13.43 14.34
N LYS A 87 2.01 -12.70 13.28
CA LYS A 87 1.59 -11.28 13.39
C LYS A 87 0.30 -11.13 14.20
N GLN A 88 -0.69 -12.00 13.98
CA GLN A 88 -1.92 -12.02 14.75
C GLN A 88 -1.65 -12.29 16.24
N GLN A 89 -0.78 -13.24 16.55
CA GLN A 89 -0.34 -13.51 17.93
C GLN A 89 0.39 -12.32 18.55
N ALA A 90 1.10 -11.53 17.75
CA ALA A 90 1.71 -10.26 18.17
C ALA A 90 0.70 -9.10 18.32
N GLY A 91 -0.60 -9.36 18.17
CA GLY A 91 -1.67 -8.38 18.34
C GLY A 91 -1.90 -7.48 17.13
N VAL A 92 -1.56 -7.94 15.93
CA VAL A 92 -1.86 -7.27 14.66
C VAL A 92 -3.06 -7.92 14.00
N THR A 93 -4.16 -7.19 13.85
CA THR A 93 -5.38 -7.68 13.20
C THR A 93 -5.59 -6.95 11.89
N CYS A 94 -5.69 -7.66 10.77
CA CYS A 94 -5.86 -7.03 9.46
C CYS A 94 -7.29 -7.14 8.95
N ALA A 95 -7.88 -5.98 8.62
CA ALA A 95 -9.21 -5.88 8.02
C ALA A 95 -9.16 -6.14 6.52
N GLU A 96 -8.07 -5.73 5.86
CA GLU A 96 -7.82 -5.98 4.45
C GLU A 96 -6.41 -6.51 4.26
N GLN A 97 -6.28 -7.57 3.46
CA GLN A 97 -5.00 -8.14 3.06
C GLN A 97 -5.14 -8.71 1.66
N THR A 98 -4.48 -8.08 0.69
CA THR A 98 -4.48 -8.56 -0.69
C THR A 98 -3.07 -8.62 -1.20
N TYR A 99 -2.72 -9.75 -1.82
CA TYR A 99 -1.46 -9.93 -2.52
C TYR A 99 -1.76 -10.27 -3.96
N ARG A 100 -0.96 -9.73 -4.88
CA ARG A 100 -1.13 -9.92 -6.33
C ARG A 100 0.22 -10.11 -6.97
N ARG A 101 0.26 -10.93 -8.02
CA ARG A 101 1.45 -10.97 -8.89
C ARG A 101 1.50 -9.70 -9.72
N ASP A 102 2.71 -9.17 -9.89
CA ASP A 102 3.01 -8.09 -10.81
C ASP A 102 4.28 -8.46 -11.58
N GLY A 103 4.11 -9.20 -12.68
CA GLY A 103 5.22 -9.87 -13.35
C GLY A 103 5.88 -10.91 -12.43
N ALA A 104 7.19 -10.75 -12.19
CA ALA A 104 7.95 -11.60 -11.26
C ALA A 104 7.76 -11.20 -9.79
N ASP A 105 7.28 -9.98 -9.54
CA ASP A 105 7.10 -9.44 -8.20
C ASP A 105 5.76 -9.85 -7.58
N ILE A 106 5.67 -9.65 -6.27
CA ILE A 106 4.42 -9.72 -5.53
C ILE A 106 4.17 -8.33 -4.96
N VAL A 107 3.02 -7.74 -5.25
CA VAL A 107 2.57 -6.52 -4.57
C VAL A 107 1.53 -6.86 -3.52
N GLY A 108 1.60 -6.19 -2.37
CA GLY A 108 0.71 -6.40 -1.25
C GLY A 108 0.08 -5.09 -0.80
N HIS A 109 -1.21 -5.13 -0.47
CA HIS A 109 -1.93 -4.05 0.21
C HIS A 109 -2.53 -4.62 1.49
N THR A 110 -2.25 -3.97 2.63
CA THR A 110 -2.79 -4.37 3.92
C THR A 110 -3.32 -3.19 4.70
N VAL A 111 -4.48 -3.35 5.33
CA VAL A 111 -5.04 -2.43 6.32
C VAL A 111 -5.16 -3.19 7.62
N CYS A 112 -4.26 -2.90 8.56
CA CYS A 112 -4.17 -3.57 9.84
C CYS A 112 -4.36 -2.62 11.01
N THR A 113 -4.86 -3.14 12.10
CA THR A 113 -4.94 -2.48 13.40
C THR A 113 -3.97 -3.18 14.33
N ILE A 114 -3.03 -2.43 14.89
CA ILE A 114 -2.11 -2.93 15.90
C ILE A 114 -2.65 -2.68 17.31
N GLN A 115 -2.01 -3.27 18.31
CA GLN A 115 -2.31 -2.99 19.72
C GLN A 115 -2.32 -1.48 19.99
N GLY A 116 -3.36 -1.00 20.70
CA GLY A 116 -3.59 0.43 20.93
C GLY A 116 -4.51 1.11 19.90
N GLY A 117 -5.09 0.35 18.96
CA GLY A 117 -6.13 0.85 18.05
C GLY A 117 -5.62 1.66 16.86
N MET A 118 -4.29 1.68 16.65
CA MET A 118 -3.68 2.39 15.53
C MET A 118 -3.84 1.59 14.25
N LYS A 119 -4.45 2.24 13.25
CA LYS A 119 -4.57 1.74 11.89
C LYS A 119 -3.25 1.96 11.14
N ILE A 120 -2.81 0.93 10.47
CA ILE A 120 -1.60 0.86 9.66
C ILE A 120 -2.01 0.38 8.27
N THR A 121 -1.90 1.27 7.30
CA THR A 121 -2.12 0.94 5.88
C THR A 121 -0.76 0.79 5.23
N THR A 122 -0.48 -0.36 4.63
CA THR A 122 0.82 -0.64 4.00
C THR A 122 0.62 -1.13 2.58
N ASP A 123 1.28 -0.46 1.65
CA ASP A 123 1.51 -0.93 0.29
C ASP A 123 2.94 -1.45 0.20
N SER A 124 3.12 -2.63 -0.38
CA SER A 124 4.40 -3.31 -0.45
C SER A 124 4.65 -3.92 -1.83
N ARG A 125 5.92 -4.02 -2.19
CA ARG A 125 6.42 -4.76 -3.35
C ARG A 125 7.54 -5.68 -2.88
N ILE A 126 7.40 -6.95 -3.20
CA ILE A 126 8.37 -8.00 -2.92
C ILE A 126 8.97 -8.42 -4.27
N SER A 127 10.30 -8.35 -4.36
CA SER A 127 11.05 -8.63 -5.59
C SER A 127 12.21 -9.57 -5.31
N GLY A 128 12.59 -10.36 -6.31
CA GLY A 128 13.72 -11.31 -6.22
C GLY A 128 13.28 -12.75 -5.96
N ASP A 129 14.16 -13.55 -5.37
CA ASP A 129 13.94 -14.97 -5.16
C ASP A 129 14.03 -15.35 -3.68
N PHE A 130 13.11 -16.21 -3.25
CA PHE A 130 13.05 -16.71 -1.87
C PHE A 130 14.11 -17.78 -1.56
N ASN A 131 15.02 -18.11 -2.50
CA ASN A 131 16.08 -19.09 -2.27
C ASN A 131 17.39 -18.46 -1.79
N ASN A 132 17.70 -17.25 -2.27
CA ASN A 132 18.99 -16.59 -2.06
C ASN A 132 18.83 -15.15 -1.60
N ARG A 133 18.04 -14.35 -2.32
CA ARG A 133 17.92 -12.92 -2.02
C ARG A 133 16.62 -12.32 -2.55
N TYR A 134 15.91 -11.64 -1.66
CA TYR A 134 14.73 -10.86 -2.02
C TYR A 134 14.74 -9.49 -1.33
N THR A 135 13.96 -8.56 -1.86
CA THR A 135 13.74 -7.23 -1.31
C THR A 135 12.27 -7.00 -1.04
N VAL A 136 11.98 -6.21 -0.01
CA VAL A 136 10.65 -5.70 0.28
C VAL A 136 10.73 -4.19 0.38
N ASP A 137 10.10 -3.50 -0.57
CA ASP A 137 9.89 -2.06 -0.50
C ASP A 137 8.45 -1.83 -0.03
N ALA A 138 8.25 -1.00 1.00
CA ALA A 138 6.94 -0.74 1.56
C ALA A 138 6.76 0.74 1.89
N THR A 139 5.53 1.23 1.69
CA THR A 139 5.07 2.54 2.18
C THR A 139 3.96 2.29 3.18
N THR A 140 4.12 2.85 4.37
CA THR A 140 3.21 2.64 5.49
C THR A 140 2.66 3.97 5.97
N VAL A 141 1.34 4.06 6.10
CA VAL A 141 0.61 5.20 6.67
C VAL A 141 0.00 4.79 8.01
N MET A 142 0.17 5.62 9.04
CA MET A 142 -0.30 5.36 10.41
C MET A 142 -1.39 6.35 10.81
N ASP A 143 -2.45 5.85 11.45
CA ASP A 143 -3.60 6.64 11.91
C ASP A 143 -4.18 6.12 13.25
N PRO A 144 -4.16 6.91 14.34
CA PRO A 144 -3.50 8.20 14.45
C PRO A 144 -1.97 8.03 14.42
N ALA A 145 -1.27 8.96 13.78
CA ALA A 145 0.18 8.96 13.77
C ALA A 145 0.73 9.32 15.17
N PRO A 146 1.73 8.59 15.71
CA PRO A 146 2.35 8.91 17.00
C PRO A 146 2.99 10.31 17.03
N THR A 147 3.54 10.73 15.90
CA THR A 147 4.07 12.08 15.66
C THR A 147 3.72 12.51 14.24
N PRO A 148 3.70 13.84 13.94
CA PRO A 148 3.45 14.32 12.58
C PRO A 148 4.43 13.76 11.54
N THR A 149 5.69 13.56 11.94
CA THR A 149 6.76 13.01 11.07
C THR A 149 6.60 11.51 10.80
N MET A 150 5.74 10.82 11.55
CA MET A 150 5.47 9.38 11.43
C MET A 150 4.14 9.09 10.73
N LYS A 151 3.47 10.10 10.17
CA LYS A 151 2.22 9.89 9.41
C LYS A 151 2.43 8.92 8.24
N GLN A 152 3.59 9.01 7.59
CA GLN A 152 3.99 8.11 6.52
C GLN A 152 5.47 7.76 6.66
N THR A 153 5.78 6.47 6.54
CA THR A 153 7.14 5.95 6.60
C THR A 153 7.36 5.01 5.41
N THR A 154 8.54 5.06 4.80
CA THR A 154 8.96 4.07 3.81
C THR A 154 9.96 3.10 4.43
N MET A 155 9.86 1.83 4.05
CA MET A 155 10.77 0.77 4.46
C MET A 155 11.36 0.12 3.21
N LYS A 156 12.67 -0.09 3.21
CA LYS A 156 13.34 -0.98 2.27
C LYS A 156 14.07 -2.06 3.05
N MET A 157 13.66 -3.30 2.84
CA MET A 157 14.29 -4.48 3.43
C MET A 157 14.99 -5.28 2.35
N THR A 158 16.21 -5.71 2.62
CA THR A 158 16.94 -6.71 1.82
C THR A 158 17.17 -7.93 2.68
N ALA A 159 16.74 -9.10 2.20
CA ALA A 159 16.97 -10.37 2.85
C ALA A 159 17.96 -11.21 2.02
N GLU A 160 19.00 -11.71 2.66
CA GLU A 160 20.08 -12.49 2.03
C GLU A 160 20.32 -13.79 2.80
N ARG A 161 20.29 -14.92 2.10
CA ARG A 161 20.58 -16.24 2.70
C ARG A 161 22.09 -16.39 2.88
N LEU A 162 22.51 -16.63 4.12
CA LEU A 162 23.90 -16.82 4.50
C LEU A 162 24.34 -18.30 4.46
N GLY A 163 23.39 -19.23 4.47
CA GLY A 163 23.67 -20.65 4.49
C GLY A 163 22.63 -21.43 5.28
N ASP A 164 23.00 -22.62 5.71
CA ASP A 164 22.20 -23.40 6.65
C ASP A 164 22.34 -22.84 8.07
N CYS A 165 21.39 -23.20 8.93
CA CYS A 165 21.54 -23.11 10.38
C CYS A 165 22.22 -24.40 10.85
#